data_AF-A0A6U1M370-F1
#
_entry.id   AF-A0A6U1M370-F1
#
_cell.length_a   1.000
_cell.length_b   1.000
_cell.length_c   1.000
_cell.angle_alpha   90.00
_cell.angle_beta   90.00
_cell.angle_gamma   90.00
#
_symmetry.space_group_name_H-M   'P 1'
#
loop_
_entity.id
_entity.type
_entity.pdbx_description
1 polymer ?
#
loop_
_entity_poly.entity_id
_entity_poly.type
_entity_poly.pdbx_seq_one_letter_code
_entity_poly.pdbx_strand_id
1 'polypeptide(L)'
;AKIIHAIKVHDHVKIVECFHNLGFEVLNPEDTENIEKMVLAMFDTQGTKEININPFSEDSLINANPVTNIPSDMYFILRAVQMFRGLASKVGVDFSIADAWGPYADKVLKTYGMELTPITSSVASN
;
A
#
# COMPACT_ATOMS: atom_id res chain seq x y z
N ALA A 1 8.64 1.44 -6.05
CA ALA A 1 9.75 1.03 -5.16
C ALA A 1 9.51 1.48 -3.72
N LYS A 2 9.45 2.79 -3.44
CA LYS A 2 9.26 3.31 -2.06
C LYS A 2 8.02 2.73 -1.35
N ILE A 3 6.85 2.73 -2.00
CA ILE A 3 5.62 2.17 -1.42
C ILE A 3 5.74 0.69 -1.04
N ILE A 4 6.41 -0.12 -1.87
CA ILE A 4 6.62 -1.55 -1.62
C ILE A 4 7.54 -1.73 -0.41
N HIS A 5 8.62 -0.95 -0.32
CA HIS A 5 9.50 -0.99 0.83
C HIS A 5 8.76 -0.56 2.11
N ALA A 6 7.99 0.53 2.06
CA ALA A 6 7.20 1.03 3.19
C ALA A 6 6.20 -0.01 3.70
N ILE A 7 5.49 -0.70 2.80
CA ILE A 7 4.57 -1.80 3.16
C ILE A 7 5.35 -2.96 3.81
N LYS A 8 6.46 -3.39 3.20
CA LYS A 8 7.29 -4.50 3.69
C LYS A 8 7.81 -4.26 5.12
N VAL A 9 8.19 -3.03 5.44
CA VAL A 9 8.70 -2.68 6.79
C VAL A 9 7.63 -2.15 7.73
N HIS A 10 6.37 -2.15 7.30
CA HIS A 10 5.22 -1.63 8.05
C HIS A 10 5.40 -0.18 8.52
N ASP A 11 5.97 0.69 7.69
CA ASP A 11 6.11 2.11 7.99
C ASP A 11 4.84 2.87 7.59
N HIS A 12 3.90 2.96 8.54
CA HIS A 12 2.58 3.60 8.40
C HIS A 12 2.67 5.02 7.82
N VAL A 13 3.62 5.82 8.30
CA VAL A 13 3.80 7.21 7.87
C VAL A 13 4.28 7.25 6.42
N LYS A 14 5.26 6.42 6.06
CA LYS A 14 5.77 6.35 4.69
C LYS A 14 4.79 5.73 3.72
N ILE A 15 3.90 4.84 4.16
CA ILE A 15 2.83 4.29 3.33
C ILE A 15 1.94 5.42 2.82
N VAL A 16 1.45 6.27 3.72
CA VAL A 16 0.58 7.41 3.39
C VAL A 16 1.33 8.46 2.56
N GLU A 17 2.58 8.78 2.93
CA GLU A 17 3.41 9.71 2.15
C GLU A 17 3.63 9.22 0.72
N CYS A 18 3.91 7.91 0.54
CA CYS A 18 4.10 7.31 -0.77
C CYS A 18 2.82 7.34 -1.62
N PHE A 19 1.65 7.17 -1.01
CA PHE A 19 0.38 7.23 -1.70
C PHE A 19 0.17 8.58 -2.38
N HIS A 20 0.37 9.68 -1.65
CA HIS A 20 0.28 11.02 -2.21
C HIS A 20 1.38 11.30 -3.24
N ASN A 21 2.62 10.87 -2.97
CA ASN A 21 3.74 11.05 -3.90
C ASN A 21 3.57 10.29 -5.22
N LEU A 22 2.76 9.23 -5.25
CA LEU A 22 2.40 8.51 -6.47
C LEU A 22 1.32 9.23 -7.29
N GLY A 23 0.69 10.28 -6.74
CA GLY A 23 -0.33 11.09 -7.42
C GLY A 23 -1.77 10.60 -7.19
N PHE A 24 -2.01 9.75 -6.20
CA PHE A 24 -3.37 9.42 -5.79
C PHE A 24 -3.99 10.59 -5.04
N GLU A 25 -5.28 10.81 -5.28
CA GLU A 25 -6.09 11.79 -4.55
C GLU A 25 -7.33 11.12 -3.97
N VAL A 26 -7.74 11.61 -2.80
CA VAL A 26 -8.91 11.13 -2.05
C VAL A 26 -9.71 12.32 -1.55
N LEU A 27 -10.97 12.08 -1.17
CA LEU A 27 -11.85 13.13 -0.66
C LEU A 27 -11.33 13.78 0.62
N ASN A 28 -10.80 12.98 1.55
CA ASN A 28 -10.27 13.43 2.84
C ASN A 28 -8.78 13.05 2.97
N PRO A 29 -7.82 13.90 2.55
CA PRO A 29 -6.39 13.58 2.60
C PRO A 29 -5.82 13.42 4.03
N GLU A 30 -6.47 14.02 5.02
CA GLU A 30 -6.06 13.93 6.44
C GLU A 30 -6.46 12.60 7.09
N ASP A 31 -7.31 11.79 6.44
CA ASP A 31 -7.74 10.48 6.92
C ASP A 31 -6.68 9.42 6.61
N THR A 32 -5.55 9.56 7.30
CA THR A 32 -4.36 8.73 7.11
C THR A 32 -4.61 7.25 7.38
N GLU A 33 -5.52 6.92 8.31
CA GLU A 33 -5.87 5.54 8.65
C GLU A 33 -6.57 4.82 7.48
N ASN A 34 -7.61 5.43 6.88
CA ASN A 34 -8.27 4.82 5.73
C ASN A 34 -7.39 4.85 4.48
N ILE A 35 -6.52 5.85 4.32
CA ILE A 35 -5.53 5.87 3.24
C ILE A 35 -4.57 4.69 3.38
N GLU A 36 -4.05 4.43 4.58
CA GLU A 36 -3.15 3.30 4.81
C GLU A 36 -3.83 1.97 4.48
N LYS A 37 -5.04 1.75 5.02
CA LYS A 37 -5.85 0.56 4.73
C LYS A 37 -6.08 0.37 3.23
N MET A 38 -6.34 1.46 2.52
CA MET A 38 -6.53 1.46 1.08
C MET A 38 -5.24 1.12 0.32
N VAL A 39 -4.09 1.66 0.73
CA VAL A 39 -2.79 1.29 0.16
C VAL A 39 -2.50 -0.19 0.34
N LEU A 40 -2.69 -0.71 1.55
CA LEU A 40 -2.50 -2.13 1.86
C LEU A 40 -3.41 -3.01 0.98
N ALA A 41 -4.66 -2.61 0.78
CA ALA A 41 -5.59 -3.31 -0.12
C ALA A 41 -5.27 -3.14 -1.62
N MET A 42 -4.63 -2.04 -2.01
CA MET A 42 -4.31 -1.74 -3.40
C MET A 42 -3.00 -2.38 -3.87
N PHE A 43 -2.00 -2.46 -3.00
CA PHE A 43 -0.62 -2.81 -3.36
C PHE A 43 -0.15 -4.15 -2.79
N ASP A 44 -0.90 -4.76 -1.88
CA ASP A 44 -0.53 -6.05 -1.30
C ASP A 44 -1.71 -7.02 -1.17
N THR A 45 -1.40 -8.31 -1.27
CA THR A 45 -2.36 -9.41 -1.18
C THR A 45 -2.60 -9.87 0.25
N GLN A 46 -1.63 -9.68 1.16
CA GLN A 46 -1.80 -10.02 2.59
C GLN A 46 -2.38 -8.88 3.41
N GLY A 47 -2.18 -7.63 2.99
CA GLY A 47 -2.70 -6.43 3.64
C GLY A 47 -4.23 -6.39 3.83
N THR A 48 -4.97 -7.42 3.41
CA THR A 48 -6.43 -7.45 3.42
C THR A 48 -7.04 -8.49 4.36
N LYS A 49 -6.23 -9.21 5.14
CA LYS A 49 -6.76 -10.20 6.10
C LYS A 49 -7.69 -9.57 7.15
N GLU A 50 -7.47 -8.29 7.45
CA GLU A 50 -8.24 -7.51 8.43
C GLU A 50 -9.02 -6.36 7.80
N ILE A 51 -8.98 -6.23 6.47
CA ILE A 51 -9.61 -5.13 5.73
C ILE A 51 -10.74 -5.66 4.89
N ASN A 52 -11.93 -5.10 5.06
CA ASN A 52 -13.06 -5.37 4.18
C ASN A 52 -12.80 -4.71 2.80
N ILE A 53 -12.37 -5.53 1.85
CA ILE A 53 -12.10 -5.11 0.47
C ILE A 53 -13.32 -5.22 -0.45
N ASN A 54 -14.49 -5.60 0.06
CA ASN A 54 -15.70 -5.66 -0.75
C ASN A 54 -16.16 -4.23 -1.06
N PRO A 55 -16.08 -3.76 -2.32
CA PRO A 55 -16.46 -2.40 -2.66
C PRO A 55 -17.98 -2.15 -2.56
N PHE A 56 -18.78 -3.22 -2.46
CA PHE A 56 -20.24 -3.15 -2.35
C PHE A 56 -20.74 -3.26 -0.92
N SER A 57 -19.82 -3.40 0.05
CA SER A 57 -20.20 -3.38 1.47
C SER A 57 -20.46 -1.95 1.93
N GLU A 58 -21.38 -1.79 2.90
CA GLU A 58 -21.71 -0.47 3.45
C GLU A 58 -20.49 0.18 4.11
N ASP A 59 -19.66 -0.64 4.76
CA ASP A 59 -18.41 -0.29 5.42
C ASP A 59 -17.18 -0.31 4.49
N SER A 60 -17.39 -0.27 3.16
CA SER A 60 -16.26 -0.31 2.23
C SER A 60 -15.35 0.92 2.36
N LEU A 61 -14.04 0.70 2.21
CA LEU A 61 -13.04 1.78 2.22
C LEU A 61 -13.31 2.87 1.17
N ILE A 62 -13.86 2.47 0.02
CA ILE A 62 -14.18 3.40 -1.08
C ILE A 62 -15.34 4.32 -0.70
N ASN A 63 -16.28 3.87 0.13
CA ASN A 63 -17.33 4.73 0.67
C ASN A 63 -16.81 5.62 1.80
N ALA A 64 -15.90 5.10 2.64
CA ALA A 64 -15.34 5.85 3.76
C ALA A 64 -14.47 7.03 3.32
N ASN A 65 -13.55 6.81 2.38
CA ASN A 65 -12.72 7.85 1.80
C ASN A 65 -12.50 7.61 0.30
N PRO A 66 -13.43 8.10 -0.55
CA PRO A 66 -13.39 7.84 -1.99
C PRO A 66 -12.10 8.33 -2.64
N VAL A 67 -11.54 7.51 -3.53
CA VAL A 67 -10.45 7.91 -4.42
C VAL A 67 -11.02 8.77 -5.54
N THR A 68 -10.54 10.01 -5.64
CA THR A 68 -10.98 10.98 -6.65
C THR A 68 -10.09 10.98 -7.88
N ASN A 69 -8.82 10.57 -7.74
CA ASN A 69 -7.88 10.43 -8.85
C ASN A 69 -6.99 9.19 -8.67
N ILE A 70 -6.88 8.41 -9.75
CA ILE A 70 -5.92 7.30 -9.86
C ILE A 70 -4.96 7.64 -11.01
N PRO A 71 -3.63 7.69 -10.77
CA PRO A 71 -2.64 7.91 -11.81
C PRO A 71 -2.73 6.86 -12.92
N SER A 72 -2.57 7.27 -14.18
CA SER A 72 -2.69 6.40 -15.37
C SER A 72 -1.80 5.16 -15.28
N ASP A 73 -0.59 5.32 -14.76
CA ASP A 73 0.42 4.28 -14.73
C ASP A 73 0.12 3.23 -13.64
N MET A 74 -0.75 3.57 -12.68
CA MET A 74 -1.13 2.68 -11.59
C MET A 74 -2.24 1.70 -11.99
N TYR A 75 -3.06 1.99 -13.00
CA TYR A 75 -4.17 1.09 -13.39
C TYR A 75 -3.70 -0.34 -13.70
N PHE A 76 -2.57 -0.48 -14.40
CA PHE A 76 -2.05 -1.80 -14.75
C PHE A 76 -1.51 -2.53 -13.52
N ILE A 77 -0.77 -1.82 -12.66
CA ILE A 77 -0.20 -2.37 -11.42
C ILE A 77 -1.32 -2.84 -10.49
N LEU A 78 -2.33 -2.00 -10.25
CA LEU A 78 -3.46 -2.33 -9.37
C LEU A 78 -4.24 -3.52 -9.91
N ARG A 79 -4.45 -3.63 -11.24
CA ARG A 79 -5.09 -4.82 -11.83
C ARG A 79 -4.28 -6.08 -11.65
N ALA A 80 -2.96 -6.02 -11.80
CA ALA A 80 -2.09 -7.17 -11.55
C ALA A 80 -2.21 -7.64 -10.09
N VAL A 81 -2.24 -6.71 -9.12
CA VAL A 81 -2.46 -7.03 -7.70
C VAL A 81 -3.79 -7.77 -7.49
N GLN A 82 -4.89 -7.30 -8.10
CA GLN A 82 -6.18 -7.98 -7.98
C GLN A 82 -6.17 -9.38 -8.61
N MET A 83 -5.45 -9.59 -9.71
CA MET A 83 -5.30 -10.93 -10.31
C MET A 83 -4.50 -11.87 -9.39
N PHE A 84 -3.38 -11.40 -8.83
CA PHE A 84 -2.60 -12.18 -7.87
C PHE A 84 -3.41 -12.52 -6.61
N ARG A 85 -4.21 -11.57 -6.12
CA ARG A 85 -5.15 -11.78 -5.01
C ARG A 85 -6.13 -12.91 -5.31
N GLY A 86 -6.80 -12.84 -6.46
CA GLY A 86 -7.74 -13.88 -6.89
C GLY A 86 -7.06 -15.25 -7.01
N LEU A 87 -5.87 -15.32 -7.60
CA LEU A 87 -5.11 -16.55 -7.74
C LEU A 87 -4.68 -17.13 -6.38
N ALA A 88 -4.07 -16.31 -5.52
CA ALA A 88 -3.63 -16.72 -4.18
C ALA A 88 -4.80 -17.27 -3.35
N SER A 89 -5.95 -16.60 -3.42
CA SER A 89 -7.17 -17.05 -2.72
C SER A 89 -7.68 -18.41 -3.18
N LYS A 90 -7.52 -18.74 -4.48
CA LYS A 90 -7.98 -20.01 -5.05
C LYS A 90 -7.01 -21.16 -4.85
N VAL A 91 -5.71 -20.87 -4.86
CA VAL A 91 -4.66 -21.88 -4.63
C VAL A 91 -4.45 -22.12 -3.12
N GLY A 92 -4.96 -21.22 -2.26
CA GLY A 92 -4.83 -21.35 -0.80
C GLY A 92 -3.42 -21.03 -0.29
N VAL A 93 -2.72 -20.13 -0.99
CA VAL A 93 -1.36 -19.70 -0.60
C VAL A 93 -1.42 -18.35 0.08
N ASP A 94 -0.64 -18.23 1.15
CA ASP A 94 -0.42 -16.95 1.82
C ASP A 94 0.72 -16.22 1.11
N PHE A 95 0.36 -15.38 0.14
CA PHE A 95 1.31 -14.68 -0.73
C PHE A 95 1.23 -13.18 -0.46
N SER A 96 2.38 -12.54 -0.21
CA SER A 96 2.53 -11.08 -0.19
C SER A 96 3.26 -10.60 -1.44
N ILE A 97 2.66 -9.65 -2.15
CA ILE A 97 3.30 -8.94 -3.25
C ILE A 97 4.42 -8.05 -2.70
N ALA A 98 4.20 -7.42 -1.55
CA ALA A 98 5.22 -6.56 -0.94
C ALA A 98 6.49 -7.36 -0.60
N ASP A 99 6.37 -8.58 -0.08
CA ASP A 99 7.51 -9.47 0.16
C ASP A 99 8.17 -9.92 -1.14
N ALA A 100 7.37 -10.35 -2.11
CA ALA A 100 7.88 -10.83 -3.40
C ALA A 100 8.60 -9.73 -4.18
N TRP A 101 8.10 -8.49 -4.14
CA TRP A 101 8.67 -7.35 -4.84
C TRP A 101 9.74 -6.61 -4.02
N GLY A 102 9.78 -6.82 -2.70
CA GLY A 102 10.69 -6.18 -1.76
C GLY A 102 12.16 -6.19 -2.21
N PRO A 103 12.75 -7.35 -2.56
CA PRO A 103 14.14 -7.40 -3.02
C PRO A 103 14.43 -6.53 -4.25
N TYR A 104 13.46 -6.41 -5.17
CA TYR A 104 13.58 -5.58 -6.36
C TYR A 104 13.44 -4.09 -6.02
N ALA A 105 12.51 -3.75 -5.13
CA ALA A 105 12.36 -2.40 -4.62
C ALA A 105 13.64 -1.94 -3.90
N ASP A 106 14.19 -2.76 -3.00
CA ASP A 106 15.42 -2.48 -2.25
C ASP A 106 16.60 -2.26 -3.19
N LYS A 107 16.73 -3.10 -4.23
CA LYS A 107 17.77 -2.94 -5.26
C LYS A 107 17.65 -1.60 -6.00
N VAL A 108 16.43 -1.20 -6.39
CA VAL A 108 16.19 0.08 -7.07
C VAL A 108 16.52 1.24 -6.13
N LEU A 109 16.02 1.22 -4.90
CA LEU A 109 16.28 2.28 -3.92
C LEU A 109 17.78 2.47 -3.68
N LYS A 110 18.52 1.38 -3.49
CA LYS A 110 19.98 1.41 -3.34
C LYS A 110 20.70 1.95 -4.58
N THR A 111 20.26 1.55 -5.78
CA THR A 111 20.90 1.98 -7.04
C THR A 111 20.81 3.48 -7.25
N TYR A 112 19.70 4.10 -6.82
CA TYR A 112 19.45 5.52 -7.00
C TYR A 112 19.74 6.35 -5.73
N GLY A 113 20.33 5.77 -4.68
CA GLY A 113 20.61 6.47 -3.42
C GLY A 113 19.36 6.98 -2.70
N MET A 114 18.20 6.36 -2.96
CA MET A 114 16.92 6.73 -2.36
C MET A 114 16.66 5.87 -1.12
N GLU A 115 17.47 6.00 -0.08
CA GLU A 115 17.17 5.32 1.19
C GLU A 115 15.92 5.93 1.82
N LEU A 116 14.96 5.08 2.19
CA LEU A 116 13.92 5.46 3.14
C LEU A 116 14.61 5.44 4.49
N THR A 117 15.02 6.60 4.99
CA THR A 117 15.59 6.72 6.32
C THR A 117 14.62 6.08 7.32
N PRO A 118 15.06 5.11 8.13
CA PRO A 118 14.25 4.62 9.24
C PRO A 118 13.87 5.82 10.11
N ILE A 119 12.62 5.90 10.55
CA ILE A 119 12.27 6.80 11.64
C ILE A 119 13.10 6.34 12.83
N THR A 120 14.16 7.07 13.17
CA THR A 120 14.82 6.89 14.45
C THR A 120 13.76 7.17 15.50
N SER A 121 13.48 6.17 16.32
CA SER A 121 12.63 6.27 17.51
C SER A 121 13.22 7.28 18.49
N SER A 122 13.08 8.57 18.20
CA SER A 122 13.49 9.67 19.07
C SER A 122 12.28 10.31 19.75
N VAL A 123 11.35 9.50 20.29
CA VAL A 123 10.45 9.96 21.36
C VAL A 123 10.17 8.79 22.30
N ALA A 124 11.20 8.37 23.01
CA ALA A 124 11.04 7.71 24.30
C ALA A 124 11.96 8.44 25.27
N SER A 125 11.42 9.47 25.92
CA SER A 125 11.82 10.03 27.24
C SER A 125 11.28 11.47 27.35
N ASN A 126 10.16 11.63 28.04
CA ASN A 126 9.95 12.61 29.12
C ASN A 126 8.61 12.34 29.80
#